data_AF-A0A1Q6HQC6-F1
#
_entry.id   AF-A0A1Q6HQC6-F1
#
_cell.length_a   1.000
_cell.length_b   1.000
_cell.length_c   1.000
_cell.angle_alpha   90.00
_cell.angle_beta   90.00
_cell.angle_gamma   90.00
#
_symmetry.space_group_name_H-M   'P 1'
#
loop_
_entity.id
_entity.type
_entity.pdbx_description
1 polymer ?
#
loop_
_entity_poly.entity_id
_entity_poly.type
_entity_poly.pdbx_seq_one_letter_code
_entity_poly.pdbx_strand_id
1 'polypeptide(L)' 'MSPSVKTQHGSDRYVVKIKHEGTECKFFTNSIPIKEALSKISKKDFPFITTIRVKKLGVGNSKMYYFT' A
#
# COMPACT_ATOMS: atom_id res chain seq x y z
N MET A 1 -0.07 0.27 10.92
CA MET A 1 0.26 1.16 9.78
C MET A 1 0.91 2.40 10.33
N SER A 2 2.01 2.85 9.73
CA SER A 2 2.61 4.15 10.04
C SER A 2 2.35 5.11 8.86
N PRO A 3 1.49 6.13 9.04
CA PRO A 3 1.30 7.16 8.02
C PRO A 3 2.52 8.09 7.93
N SER A 4 2.66 8.75 6.79
CA SER A 4 3.56 9.88 6.55
C SER A 4 5.07 9.65 6.82
N VAL A 5 5.58 8.50 6.44
CA VAL A 5 7.00 8.14 6.56
C VAL A 5 7.84 8.79 5.45
N LYS A 6 8.96 9.41 5.82
CA LYS A 6 9.99 9.92 4.89
C LYS A 6 10.92 8.78 4.49
N THR A 7 11.14 8.59 3.19
CA THR A 7 12.12 7.64 2.63
C THR A 7 13.07 8.34 1.67
N GLN A 8 14.14 7.66 1.24
CA GLN A 8 15.06 8.18 0.22
C GLN A 8 14.38 8.56 -1.10
N HIS A 9 13.20 7.98 -1.38
CA HIS A 9 12.44 8.24 -2.60
C HIS A 9 11.38 9.35 -2.41
N GLY A 10 11.32 10.03 -1.25
CA GLY A 10 10.33 11.09 -0.96
C GLY A 10 9.56 10.91 0.35
N SER A 11 8.74 11.90 0.70
CA SER A 11 7.92 11.98 1.92
C SER A 11 6.50 11.42 1.75
N ASP A 12 5.73 11.45 2.84
CA ASP A 12 4.32 11.07 2.92
C ASP A 12 3.99 9.63 2.47
N ARG A 13 4.89 8.67 2.69
CA ARG A 13 4.58 7.28 2.36
C ARG A 13 3.91 6.56 3.52
N TYR A 14 2.97 5.68 3.20
CA TYR A 14 2.45 4.74 4.19
C TYR A 14 3.37 3.53 4.25
N VAL A 15 3.56 3.01 5.46
CA VAL A 15 4.24 1.74 5.69
C VAL A 15 3.26 0.76 6.32
N VAL A 16 3.06 -0.37 5.64
CA VAL A 16 2.25 -1.48 6.13
C VAL A 16 3.10 -2.75 6.21
N LYS A 17 2.83 -3.58 7.22
CA LYS A 17 3.42 -4.91 7.34
C LYS A 17 2.54 -5.87 6.54
N ILE A 18 3.10 -6.61 5.60
CA ILE A 18 2.40 -7.60 4.79
C ILE A 18 3.10 -8.96 4.90
N LYS A 19 2.39 -10.03 4.54
CA LYS A 19 2.96 -11.36 4.29
C LYS A 19 2.86 -11.65 2.80
N HIS A 20 4.00 -11.74 2.11
CA HIS A 20 4.09 -12.04 0.69
C HIS A 20 4.87 -13.35 0.52
N GLU A 21 4.26 -14.35 -0.12
CA GLU A 21 4.87 -15.67 -0.35
C GLU A 21 5.44 -16.30 0.94
N GLY A 22 4.66 -16.26 2.02
CA GLY A 22 5.09 -16.79 3.31
C GLY A 22 6.01 -15.87 4.13
N THR A 23 6.60 -14.85 3.52
CA THR A 23 7.58 -13.95 4.16
C THR A 23 6.93 -12.65 4.62
N GLU A 24 7.17 -12.27 5.88
CA GLU A 24 6.76 -10.95 6.36
C GLU A 24 7.69 -9.86 5.83
N CYS A 25 7.13 -8.81 5.25
CA CYS A 25 7.91 -7.67 4.77
C CYS A 25 7.19 -6.33 5.00
N LYS A 26 7.96 -5.24 4.90
CA LYS A 26 7.42 -3.87 4.90
C LYS A 26 7.09 -3.47 3.48
N PHE A 27 5.86 -3.02 3.26
CA PHE A 27 5.42 -2.46 2.00
C PHE A 27 5.27 -0.94 2.14
N PHE A 28 6.13 -0.21 1.44
CA PHE A 28 6.10 1.25 1.36
C PHE A 28 5.26 1.67 0.16
N THR A 29 4.23 2.48 0.36
CA THR A 29 3.33 2.90 -0.72
C THR A 29 3.03 4.39 -0.68
N ASN A 30 2.99 5.00 -1.86
CA ASN A 30 2.41 6.31 -2.07
C ASN A 30 1.13 6.24 -2.94
N SER A 31 0.56 5.05 -3.12
CA SER A 31 -0.65 4.88 -3.91
C SER A 31 -1.86 5.48 -3.20
N ILE A 32 -2.50 6.48 -3.83
CA ILE A 32 -3.71 7.13 -3.31
C ILE A 32 -4.83 6.11 -3.06
N PRO A 33 -5.19 5.20 -4.01
CA PRO A 33 -6.19 4.17 -3.77
C PRO A 33 -5.92 3.29 -2.54
N ILE A 34 -4.66 2.93 -2.30
CA ILE A 34 -4.29 2.12 -1.12
C ILE A 34 -4.44 2.93 0.17
N LYS A 35 -4.01 4.20 0.17
CA LYS A 35 -4.16 5.08 1.34
C LYS A 35 -5.64 5.27 1.70
N GLU A 36 -6.48 5.54 0.70
CA GLU A 36 -7.93 5.70 0.89
C GLU A 36 -8.59 4.41 1.41
N ALA A 37 -8.26 3.25 0.84
CA ALA A 37 -8.77 1.97 1.32
C ALA A 37 -8.40 1.73 2.80
N LEU A 38 -7.13 1.93 3.16
CA LEU A 38 -6.66 1.77 4.54
C LEU A 38 -7.34 2.74 5.52
N SER A 39 -7.68 3.96 5.09
CA SER A 39 -8.38 4.93 5.94
C SER A 39 -9.83 4.55 6.27
N LYS A 40 -10.45 3.68 5.46
CA LYS A 40 -11.85 3.24 5.62
C LYS A 40 -11.99 1.96 6.44
N ILE A 41 -10.91 1.22 6.65
CA ILE A 41 -10.92 -0.04 7.42
C ILE A 41 -10.82 0.28 8.91
N SER A 42 -11.74 -0.27 9.71
CA SER A 42 -11.68 -0.08 11.15
C SER A 42 -10.48 -0.81 11.74
N LYS A 43 -9.84 -0.21 12.75
CA LYS A 43 -8.67 -0.83 13.43
C LYS A 43 -8.97 -2.23 13.98
N LYS A 44 -10.22 -2.52 14.33
CA LYS A 44 -10.67 -3.83 14.82
C LYS A 44 -10.63 -4.93 13.75
N ASP A 45 -10.65 -4.54 12.48
CA ASP A 45 -10.68 -5.48 11.35
C ASP A 45 -9.24 -5.83 10.88
N PHE A 46 -8.21 -5.41 11.61
CA PHE A 46 -6.83 -5.78 11.34
C PHE A 46 -6.41 -7.01 12.19
N PRO A 47 -5.63 -7.96 11.63
CA PRO A 47 -5.15 -8.01 10.25
C PRO A 47 -6.24 -8.48 9.27
N PHE A 48 -6.18 -8.01 8.03
CA PHE A 48 -7.05 -8.47 6.95
C PHE A 48 -6.25 -9.05 5.78
N ILE A 49 -6.90 -9.91 5.01
CA ILE A 49 -6.36 -10.47 3.76
C ILE A 49 -6.95 -9.66 2.59
N THR A 50 -6.10 -9.28 1.64
CA THR A 50 -6.51 -8.59 0.41
C THR A 50 -5.59 -8.98 -0.75
N THR A 51 -6.00 -8.67 -1.97
CA THR A 51 -5.14 -8.80 -3.15
C THR A 51 -4.63 -7.43 -3.58
N ILE A 52 -3.31 -7.31 -3.79
CA ILE A 52 -2.71 -6.13 -4.41
C ILE A 52 -2.75 -6.31 -5.93
N ARG A 53 -3.48 -5.45 -6.63
CA ARG A 53 -3.52 -5.41 -8.09
C ARG A 53 -2.73 -4.23 -8.63
N VAL A 54 -2.28 -4.35 -9.89
CA VAL A 54 -1.57 -3.31 -10.63
C VAL A 54 -2.31 -2.96 -11.92
N LYS A 55 -2.47 -1.66 -12.20
CA LYS A 55 -2.99 -1.13 -13.45
C LYS A 55 -1.92 -0.29 -14.14
N LYS A 56 -1.63 -0.56 -15.42
CA LYS A 56 -0.78 0.31 -16.25
C LYS A 56 -1.57 1.56 -16.63
N LEU A 57 -0.97 2.74 -16.49
CA LEU A 57 -1.64 4.03 -16.72
C LEU A 57 -1.47 4.58 -18.14
N GLY A 58 -0.95 3.78 -19.08
CA GLY A 58 -0.84 4.14 -20.51
C GLY A 58 0.32 5.10 -20.85
N VAL A 59 0.78 5.94 -19.92
CA VAL A 59 1.93 6.83 -20.12
C VAL A 59 3.20 6.21 -19.52
N GLY A 60 4.08 5.73 -20.40
CA GLY A 60 5.37 5.13 -20.02
C GLY A 60 5.24 3.91 -19.09
N ASN A 61 6.19 3.75 -18.18
CA ASN A 61 6.22 2.66 -17.20
C ASN A 61 5.37 2.92 -15.94
N SER A 62 4.43 3.85 -16.01
CA SER A 62 3.61 4.27 -14.86
C SER A 62 2.63 3.16 -14.44
N LYS A 63 2.74 2.75 -13.17
CA LYS A 63 1.91 1.71 -12.54
C LYS A 63 1.12 2.30 -11.38
N MET A 64 -0.14 1.94 -11.28
CA MET A 64 -0.99 2.23 -10.12
C MET A 64 -1.32 0.93 -9.39
N TYR A 65 -1.07 0.89 -8.08
CA TYR A 65 -1.35 -0.26 -7.23
C TYR A 65 -2.62 -0.02 -6.41
N TYR A 66 -3.46 -1.01 -6.19
CA TYR A 66 -4.70 -0.89 -5.42
C TYR A 66 -5.07 -2.21 -4.74
N PHE A 67 -5.87 -2.14 -3.68
CA PHE A 67 -6.44 -3.30 -2.99
C PHE A 67 -7.78 -3.69 -3.61
N THR A 68 -8.10 -4.98 -3.56
CA THR A 68 -9.42 -5.56 -3.87
C THR A 68 -9.88 -6.48 -2.77
#